data_AF-K5WNM7-F1
#
_entry.id   AF-K5WNM7-F1
#
_cell.length_a   1.000
_cell.length_b   1.000
_cell.length_c   1.000
_cell.angle_alpha   90.00
_cell.angle_beta   90.00
_cell.angle_gamma   90.00
#
_symmetry.space_group_name_H-M   'P 1'
#
loop_
_entity.id
_entity.type
_entity.pdbx_description
1 polymer ?
#
loop_
_entity_poly.entity_id
_entity_poly.type
_entity_poly.pdbx_seq_one_letter_code
_entity_poly.pdbx_strand_id
1 'polypeptide(L)'
;MLSRQAISRLARPLTRLSSGTSVAVPPVEPKQVAPQAPNYPTTWSTTQAPRPYGQSGPRFEQTAMELQPNPLSAMQMIAEEPIRVVHGRKAVCDGGTLS
;
A
#
# COMPACT_ATOMS: atom_id res chain seq x y z
N MET A 1 57.70 -36.89 -46.18
CA MET A 1 57.31 -36.60 -44.78
C MET A 1 56.97 -35.12 -44.67
N LEU A 2 55.70 -34.75 -44.54
CA LEU A 2 55.18 -33.68 -43.68
C LEU A 2 53.67 -33.53 -43.94
N SER A 3 52.91 -34.05 -42.98
CA SER A 3 51.45 -34.08 -42.95
C SER A 3 50.88 -32.68 -42.76
N ARG A 4 49.96 -32.26 -43.64
CA ARG A 4 49.13 -31.07 -43.44
C ARG A 4 47.89 -31.49 -42.65
N GLN A 5 47.93 -31.33 -41.32
CA GLN A 5 46.73 -31.49 -40.49
C GLN A 5 45.80 -30.28 -40.68
N ALA A 6 44.62 -30.51 -41.24
CA ALA A 6 43.51 -29.58 -41.21
C ALA A 6 42.75 -29.77 -39.90
N ILE A 7 42.84 -28.82 -38.98
CA ILE A 7 42.05 -28.81 -37.75
C ILE A 7 40.65 -28.31 -38.11
N SER A 8 39.68 -29.23 -38.21
CA SER A 8 38.28 -28.89 -38.33
C SER A 8 37.78 -28.27 -37.01
N ARG A 9 37.56 -26.95 -37.01
CA ARG A 9 36.89 -26.26 -35.90
C ARG A 9 35.43 -26.70 -35.90
N LEU A 10 35.10 -27.70 -35.08
CA LEU A 10 33.72 -28.03 -34.73
C LEU A 10 33.11 -26.86 -33.97
N ALA A 11 32.36 -26.01 -34.67
CA ALA A 11 31.49 -25.03 -34.05
C ALA A 11 30.32 -25.77 -33.37
N ARG A 12 30.42 -25.98 -32.06
CA ARG A 12 29.26 -26.43 -31.26
C ARG A 12 28.30 -25.25 -31.12
N PRO A 13 27.04 -25.35 -31.59
CA PRO A 13 26.04 -24.35 -31.26
C PRO A 13 25.72 -24.48 -29.76
N LEU A 14 26.02 -23.43 -28.99
CA LEU A 14 25.50 -23.30 -27.63
C LEU A 14 24.01 -23.00 -27.72
N THR A 15 23.17 -24.02 -27.73
CA THR A 15 21.73 -23.85 -27.54
C THR A 15 21.49 -23.38 -26.11
N ARG A 16 21.10 -22.11 -25.97
CA ARG A 16 20.72 -21.51 -24.70
C ARG A 16 19.39 -22.10 -24.25
N LEU A 17 19.40 -23.08 -23.34
CA LEU A 17 18.17 -23.56 -22.70
C LEU A 17 17.63 -22.45 -21.80
N SER A 18 16.61 -21.75 -22.28
CA SER A 18 15.80 -20.84 -21.46
C SER A 18 14.83 -21.68 -20.62
N SER A 19 15.29 -22.17 -19.46
CA SER A 19 14.41 -22.72 -18.43
C SER A 19 13.77 -21.56 -17.66
N GLY A 20 12.76 -20.96 -18.29
CA GLY A 20 11.86 -20.02 -17.62
C GLY A 20 10.57 -20.73 -17.27
N THR A 21 10.45 -21.26 -16.05
CA THR A 21 9.15 -21.66 -15.51
C THR A 21 8.39 -20.38 -15.18
N SER A 22 7.70 -19.82 -16.19
CA SER A 22 6.71 -18.77 -15.98
C SER A 22 5.51 -19.40 -15.25
N VAL A 23 5.58 -19.48 -13.93
CA VAL A 23 4.37 -19.68 -13.12
C VAL A 23 3.52 -18.44 -13.37
N ALA A 24 2.43 -18.60 -14.12
CA ALA A 24 1.43 -17.55 -14.25
C ALA A 24 0.90 -17.26 -12.85
N VAL A 25 1.23 -16.08 -12.32
CA VAL A 25 0.65 -15.58 -11.08
C VAL A 25 -0.84 -15.42 -11.36
N PRO A 26 -1.73 -16.10 -10.62
CA PRO A 26 -3.17 -15.95 -10.83
C PRO A 26 -3.54 -14.47 -10.67
N PRO A 27 -4.53 -13.97 -11.44
CA PRO A 27 -5.03 -12.61 -11.26
C PRO A 27 -5.43 -12.41 -9.81
N VAL A 28 -4.72 -11.54 -9.09
CA VAL A 28 -5.10 -11.13 -7.74
C VAL A 28 -6.39 -10.32 -7.91
N GLU A 29 -7.51 -10.86 -7.45
CA GLU A 29 -8.76 -10.11 -7.37
C GLU A 29 -8.49 -8.77 -6.66
N PRO A 30 -9.05 -7.66 -7.15
CA PRO A 30 -8.85 -6.37 -6.51
C PRO A 30 -9.42 -6.45 -5.09
N LYS A 31 -8.54 -6.62 -4.09
CA LYS A 31 -8.92 -6.51 -2.68
C LYS A 31 -9.61 -5.16 -2.51
N GLN A 32 -10.82 -5.19 -1.95
CA GLN A 32 -11.60 -3.99 -1.69
C GLN A 32 -10.71 -2.95 -1.00
N VAL A 33 -10.73 -1.70 -1.51
CA VAL A 33 -9.96 -0.60 -0.92
C VAL A 33 -10.46 -0.41 0.51
N ALA A 34 -9.57 -0.61 1.47
CA ALA A 34 -9.90 -0.40 2.88
C ALA A 34 -10.35 1.05 3.11
N PRO A 35 -11.29 1.28 4.06
CA PRO A 35 -11.76 2.62 4.39
C PRO A 35 -10.61 3.53 4.84
N GLN A 36 -10.78 4.85 4.70
CA GLN A 36 -9.78 5.83 5.11
C GLN A 36 -9.39 5.71 6.59
N ALA A 37 -10.38 5.46 7.46
CA ALA A 37 -10.23 5.09 8.86
C ALA A 37 -11.33 4.09 9.25
N PRO A 38 -11.18 3.29 10.33
CA PRO A 38 -12.17 2.29 10.72
C PRO A 38 -13.57 2.86 11.02
N ASN A 39 -13.65 4.09 11.53
CA ASN A 39 -14.89 4.80 11.86
C ASN A 39 -15.29 5.88 10.84
N TYR A 40 -14.50 6.08 9.77
CA TYR A 40 -14.79 7.09 8.77
C TYR A 40 -14.24 6.68 7.39
N PRO A 41 -15.10 6.31 6.43
CA PRO A 41 -14.65 5.62 5.21
C PRO A 41 -14.02 6.53 4.16
N THR A 42 -14.39 7.81 4.09
CA THR A 42 -13.99 8.73 3.02
C THR A 42 -12.86 9.66 3.44
N THR A 43 -12.26 10.36 2.47
CA THR A 43 -11.36 11.48 2.78
C THR A 43 -12.17 12.67 3.34
N TRP A 44 -11.49 13.54 4.08
CA TRP A 44 -12.09 14.69 4.77
C TRP A 44 -11.34 16.01 4.49
N SER A 45 -10.42 16.02 3.54
CA SER A 45 -9.86 17.24 2.98
C SER A 45 -9.60 17.09 1.48
N THR A 46 -9.65 18.21 0.75
CA THR A 46 -9.52 18.23 -0.72
C THR A 46 -8.17 17.69 -1.21
N THR A 47 -7.12 17.84 -0.41
CA THR A 47 -5.75 17.40 -0.75
C THR A 47 -5.37 16.06 -0.13
N GLN A 48 -6.25 15.45 0.66
CA GLN A 48 -5.98 14.15 1.27
C GLN A 48 -5.99 13.03 0.22
N ALA A 49 -4.91 12.26 0.16
CA ALA A 49 -4.89 11.04 -0.63
C ALA A 49 -5.75 9.95 0.02
N PRO A 50 -6.50 9.17 -0.77
CA PRO A 50 -7.18 7.99 -0.26
C PRO A 50 -6.17 6.95 0.26
N ARG A 51 -6.62 6.10 1.17
CA ARG A 51 -5.79 5.04 1.75
C ARG A 51 -5.19 4.16 0.65
N PRO A 52 -3.87 3.92 0.65
CA PRO A 52 -3.25 3.02 -0.31
C PRO A 52 -3.69 1.58 -0.07
N TYR A 53 -3.77 0.81 -1.15
CA TYR A 53 -3.97 -0.63 -1.14
C TYR A 53 -2.69 -1.33 -1.66
N GLY A 54 -2.65 -2.67 -1.60
CA GLY A 54 -1.42 -3.45 -1.85
C GLY A 54 -0.78 -3.24 -3.24
N GLN A 55 -1.52 -2.76 -4.24
CA GLN A 55 -1.03 -2.51 -5.61
C GLN A 55 -0.84 -1.02 -5.91
N SER A 56 -0.92 -0.14 -4.90
CA SER A 56 -0.72 1.30 -5.08
C SER A 56 0.72 1.70 -5.42
N GLY A 57 1.68 0.79 -5.24
CA GLY A 57 3.06 0.96 -5.72
C GLY A 57 3.99 -0.14 -5.22
N PRO A 58 5.24 -0.21 -5.73
CA PRO A 58 6.17 -1.33 -5.48
C PRO A 58 6.49 -1.58 -4.00
N ARG A 59 6.38 -0.55 -3.15
CA ARG A 59 6.61 -0.68 -1.70
C ARG A 59 5.47 -1.36 -0.95
N PHE A 60 4.27 -1.39 -1.53
CA PHE A 60 3.10 -2.05 -0.94
C PHE A 60 2.93 -3.49 -1.44
N GLU A 61 3.68 -3.89 -2.48
CA GLU A 61 3.74 -5.27 -2.94
C GLU A 61 4.25 -6.15 -1.80
N GLN A 62 3.60 -7.31 -1.62
CA GLN A 62 3.93 -8.28 -0.56
C GLN A 62 3.82 -7.73 0.88
N THR A 63 3.25 -6.55 1.07
CA THR A 63 2.99 -5.97 2.40
C THR A 63 1.65 -6.45 2.94
N ALA A 64 1.64 -6.93 4.19
CA ALA A 64 0.40 -7.24 4.90
C ALA A 64 -0.33 -5.93 5.28
N MET A 65 -1.23 -5.47 4.41
CA MET A 65 -1.94 -4.18 4.56
C MET A 65 -2.83 -4.09 5.81
N GLU A 66 -3.27 -5.24 6.34
CA GLU A 66 -4.11 -5.34 7.54
C GLU A 66 -3.36 -4.98 8.82
N LEU A 67 -2.03 -5.14 8.83
CA LEU A 67 -1.17 -4.81 9.96
C LEU A 67 -0.58 -3.40 9.88
N GLN A 68 -0.85 -2.68 8.79
CA GLN A 68 -0.39 -1.31 8.63
C GLN A 68 -1.23 -0.36 9.49
N PRO A 69 -0.63 0.72 10.04
CA PRO A 69 -1.36 1.67 10.88
C PRO A 69 -2.69 2.14 10.26
N ASN A 70 -3.75 2.07 11.06
CA ASN A 70 -5.10 2.49 10.67
C ASN A 70 -5.84 3.10 11.87
N PRO A 71 -5.42 4.28 12.36
CA PRO A 71 -6.03 4.91 13.52
C PRO A 71 -7.47 5.35 13.23
N LEU A 72 -8.24 5.55 14.29
CA LEU A 72 -9.57 6.15 14.20
C LEU A 72 -9.48 7.61 13.75
N SER A 73 -10.47 8.05 12.97
CA SER A 73 -10.65 9.44 12.59
C SER A 73 -11.08 10.27 13.79
N ALA A 74 -10.27 11.28 14.13
CA ALA A 74 -10.62 12.27 15.16
C ALA A 74 -11.85 13.10 14.79
N MET A 75 -12.12 13.30 13.50
CA MET A 75 -13.29 14.04 13.04
C MET A 75 -14.59 13.32 13.39
N GLN A 76 -14.62 11.99 13.25
CA GLN A 76 -15.78 11.21 13.66
C GLN A 76 -15.93 11.20 15.18
N MET A 77 -14.82 11.07 15.92
CA MET A 77 -14.86 11.09 17.39
C MET A 77 -15.39 12.43 17.94
N ILE A 78 -14.93 13.57 17.42
CA ILE A 78 -15.42 14.88 17.87
C ILE A 78 -16.86 15.17 17.43
N ALA A 79 -17.34 14.52 16.37
CA ALA A 79 -18.75 14.62 15.95
C ALA A 79 -19.70 13.92 16.93
N GLU A 80 -19.20 12.96 17.72
CA GLU A 80 -19.95 12.26 18.76
C GLU A 80 -19.95 13.03 20.10
N GLU A 81 -19.06 14.02 20.26
CA GLU A 81 -19.01 14.83 21.48
C GLU A 81 -20.20 15.78 21.58
N PRO A 82 -20.87 15.87 22.75
CA PRO A 82 -22.04 16.70 22.92
C PRO A 82 -21.69 18.18 22.98
N ILE A 83 -22.60 19.01 22.46
CA ILE A 83 -22.52 20.47 22.57
C ILE A 83 -22.70 20.87 24.04
N ARG A 84 -21.73 21.63 24.57
CA ARG A 84 -21.79 22.18 25.94
C ARG A 84 -22.43 23.57 25.90
N VAL A 85 -23.54 23.74 26.63
CA VAL A 85 -24.27 25.02 26.69
C VAL A 85 -23.78 25.84 27.88
N VAL A 86 -23.58 27.14 27.70
CA VAL A 86 -23.18 28.08 28.77
C VAL A 86 -24.25 29.14 29.00
N HIS A 87 -24.45 29.57 30.25
CA HIS A 87 -25.46 30.56 30.62
C HIS A 87 -25.02 32.03 30.41
N GLY A 88 -23.98 32.26 29.60
CA GLY A 88 -23.43 33.59 29.33
C GLY A 88 -23.17 33.82 27.84
N ARG A 89 -22.75 35.05 27.49
CA ARG A 89 -22.45 35.43 26.09
C ARG A 89 -21.09 34.95 25.58
N LYS A 90 -20.27 34.33 26.43
CA LYS A 90 -18.91 33.88 26.10
C LYS A 90 -18.70 32.46 26.61
N ALA A 91 -18.18 31.60 25.74
CA ALA A 91 -17.64 30.29 26.10
C ALA A 91 -16.11 30.38 26.07
N VAL A 92 -15.44 29.68 26.99
CA VAL A 92 -13.98 29.60 27.07
C VAL A 92 -13.58 28.14 27.02
N CYS A 93 -12.59 27.81 26.21
CA CYS A 93 -12.02 26.48 26.09
C CYS A 93 -10.50 26.59 26.33
N ASP A 94 -10.01 25.84 27.31
CA ASP A 94 -8.59 25.73 27.69
C ASP A 94 -7.94 24.43 27.19
N GLY A 95 -8.70 23.60 26.47
CA GLY A 95 -8.24 22.28 26.02
C GLY A 95 -8.24 21.21 27.11
N GLY A 96 -8.79 21.50 28.30
CA GLY A 96 -8.85 20.58 29.43
C GLY A 96 -7.54 20.55 30.22
N THR A 97 -7.44 21.36 31.26
CA THR A 97 -6.35 21.28 32.25
C THR A 97 -6.78 20.46 33.47
N LEU A 98 -7.13 19.18 33.30
CA LEU A 98 -7.41 18.20 34.38
C LEU A 98 -8.03 18.84 35.66
N SER A 99 -9.34 19.05 35.69
CA SER A 99 -10.09 19.21 36.95
C SER A 99 -11.55 18.79 36.81
#